data_AF-A0A0B2UXK9-F1
#
_entry.id   AF-A0A0B2UXK9-F1
#
_cell.length_a   1.000
_cell.length_b   1.000
_cell.length_c   1.000
_cell.angle_alpha   90.00
_cell.angle_beta   90.00
_cell.angle_gamma   90.00
#
_symmetry.space_group_name_H-M   'P 1'
#
loop_
_entity.id
_entity.type
_entity.pdbx_description
1 polymer ?
#
loop_
_entity_poly.entity_id
_entity_poly.type
_entity_poly.pdbx_seq_one_letter_code
_entity_poly.pdbx_strand_id
1 'polypeptide(L)'
;KAFTDSAVPQNPMHSFTRCQRSLDIEANHHPCSGLGLSCPEIFSTATILKAAVCVIRFALTAYIILLSRSFVKPSPIKYYTLNLLSVCFVCDIFLTARQVLLFAYLYRNFFESAYTLKLFNTAVGYASGVVVSEYRIMSLFVVFAVYLLFVNPIIMSNFFRRGTWKSCFIASHVISMVFVLPRSLAHIVKMSPMLNSVIGYVGYATLFIVALLTFAVTSLSVIALLRSARTNDIDEEALRSRKIILVSFLIYCIPLNVLNVPVCVNGLLAFISAIFPSMVNCANMHLSPSCEAENVIIELRTVVICLSTLVAMKPYREAVLQTVCRRKQRLFVRTLSVSPSGKKAFDTATPRPTTDDAS
;
A
#
# COMPACT_ATOMS: atom_id res chain seq x y z
N LYS A 1 -24.54 18.74 -47.00
CA LYS A 1 -23.07 18.99 -46.84
C LYS A 1 -22.61 18.10 -45.69
N ALA A 2 -22.08 16.92 -46.00
CA ALA A 2 -21.67 15.94 -44.99
C ALA A 2 -20.45 16.47 -44.23
N PHE A 3 -20.53 16.49 -42.90
CA PHE A 3 -19.38 16.71 -42.03
C PHE A 3 -18.55 15.42 -42.06
N THR A 4 -17.55 15.38 -42.93
CA THR A 4 -16.43 14.45 -42.79
C THR A 4 -15.60 14.94 -41.61
N ASP A 5 -15.80 14.33 -40.44
CA ASP A 5 -14.82 14.34 -39.36
C ASP A 5 -13.57 13.65 -39.88
N SER A 6 -12.69 14.44 -40.49
CA SER A 6 -11.32 14.03 -40.79
C SER A 6 -10.66 13.72 -39.45
N ALA A 7 -10.60 12.43 -39.11
CA ALA A 7 -9.85 11.91 -37.99
C ALA A 7 -8.38 12.32 -38.17
N VAL A 8 -8.02 13.44 -37.55
CA VAL A 8 -6.62 13.85 -37.40
C VAL A 8 -5.90 12.66 -36.77
N PRO A 9 -4.85 12.11 -37.40
CA PRO A 9 -4.13 10.98 -36.84
C PRO A 9 -3.64 11.38 -35.45
N GLN A 10 -4.28 10.82 -34.42
CA GLN A 10 -3.89 11.05 -33.05
C GLN A 10 -2.47 10.53 -32.92
N ASN A 11 -1.54 11.46 -32.67
CA ASN A 11 -0.13 11.16 -32.55
C ASN A 11 0.01 10.04 -31.49
N PRO A 12 0.55 8.86 -31.83
CA PRO A 12 0.60 7.70 -30.94
C PRO A 12 1.29 8.00 -29.60
N MET A 13 2.08 9.06 -29.53
CA MET A 13 2.68 9.61 -28.31
C MET A 13 1.66 10.03 -27.23
N HIS A 14 0.41 10.36 -27.57
CA HIS A 14 -0.60 10.80 -26.59
C HIS A 14 -1.28 9.68 -25.81
N SER A 15 -1.05 8.40 -26.15
CA SER A 15 -1.74 7.29 -25.49
C SER A 15 -1.21 6.99 -24.08
N PHE A 16 0.06 7.29 -23.78
CA PHE A 16 0.64 7.07 -22.44
C PHE A 16 0.13 8.04 -21.36
N THR A 17 -0.33 9.23 -21.75
CA THR A 17 -0.99 10.17 -20.83
C THR A 17 -2.39 9.71 -20.42
N ARG A 18 -2.95 8.69 -21.10
CA ARG A 18 -4.33 8.23 -20.90
C ARG A 18 -4.55 7.53 -19.55
N CYS A 19 -3.55 6.84 -18.99
CA CYS A 19 -3.70 6.17 -17.70
C CYS A 19 -3.99 7.14 -16.53
N GLN A 20 -3.60 8.41 -16.67
CA GLN A 20 -3.84 9.45 -15.67
C GLN A 20 -5.07 10.31 -15.98
N ARG A 21 -5.74 10.16 -17.13
CA ARG A 21 -6.99 10.90 -17.38
C ARG A 21 -8.08 10.56 -16.36
N SER A 22 -8.08 9.34 -15.83
CA SER A 22 -8.98 8.96 -14.72
C SER A 22 -8.70 9.72 -13.42
N LEU A 23 -7.51 10.34 -13.30
CA LEU A 23 -7.12 11.22 -12.21
C LEU A 23 -7.56 12.68 -12.45
N ASP A 24 -7.77 13.07 -13.71
CA ASP A 24 -8.16 14.42 -14.10
C ASP A 24 -9.65 14.67 -13.88
N ILE A 25 -9.97 15.84 -13.31
CA ILE A 25 -11.34 16.33 -13.20
C ILE A 25 -11.63 17.07 -14.51
N GLU A 26 -12.62 16.63 -15.28
CA GLU A 26 -13.05 17.36 -16.48
C GLU A 26 -13.74 18.67 -16.06
N ALA A 27 -13.21 19.79 -16.53
CA ALA A 27 -13.74 21.10 -16.19
C ALA A 27 -15.09 21.32 -16.88
N ASN A 28 -16.08 21.82 -16.13
CA ASN A 28 -17.37 22.40 -16.57
C ASN A 28 -18.63 21.49 -16.57
N HIS A 29 -18.63 20.34 -15.90
CA HIS A 29 -19.85 19.54 -15.74
C HIS A 29 -20.31 19.50 -14.27
N HIS A 30 -21.43 20.16 -13.96
CA HIS A 30 -22.02 20.25 -12.60
C HIS A 30 -23.45 19.69 -12.57
N PRO A 31 -23.63 18.37 -12.70
CA PRO A 31 -24.95 17.76 -12.84
C PRO A 31 -25.81 17.90 -11.58
N CYS A 32 -25.22 18.20 -10.42
CA CYS A 32 -25.93 18.31 -9.14
C CYS A 32 -26.25 19.75 -8.71
N SER A 33 -25.96 20.76 -9.54
CA SER A 33 -26.24 22.16 -9.20
C SER A 33 -27.74 22.36 -8.95
N GLY A 34 -28.10 22.84 -7.75
CA GLY A 34 -29.49 23.07 -7.34
C GLY A 34 -30.30 21.83 -6.92
N LEU A 35 -29.78 20.62 -7.10
CA LEU A 35 -30.48 19.37 -6.74
C LEU A 35 -30.24 18.91 -5.29
N GLY A 36 -29.21 19.45 -4.63
CA GLY A 36 -28.85 19.03 -3.27
C GLY A 36 -28.57 17.52 -3.19
N LEU A 37 -29.01 16.89 -2.10
CA LEU A 37 -28.87 15.44 -1.91
C LEU A 37 -29.73 14.59 -2.86
N SER A 38 -30.64 15.18 -3.63
CA SER A 38 -31.47 14.45 -4.60
C SER A 38 -30.73 14.15 -5.91
N CYS A 39 -29.46 14.56 -6.06
CA CYS A 39 -28.70 14.29 -7.27
C CYS A 39 -28.36 12.79 -7.43
N PRO A 40 -28.70 12.15 -8.56
CA PRO A 40 -28.49 10.71 -8.76
C PRO A 40 -27.01 10.32 -8.84
N GLU A 41 -26.14 11.21 -9.32
CA GLU A 41 -24.70 10.95 -9.48
C GLU A 41 -23.99 10.63 -8.15
N ILE A 42 -24.51 11.18 -7.05
CA ILE A 42 -24.02 10.91 -5.68
C ILE A 42 -24.22 9.44 -5.31
N PHE A 43 -25.34 8.86 -5.73
CA PHE A 43 -25.72 7.49 -5.42
C PHE A 43 -25.34 6.51 -6.52
N SER A 44 -24.55 6.94 -7.50
CA SER A 44 -23.97 6.01 -8.46
C SER A 44 -23.13 4.96 -7.72
N THR A 45 -23.29 3.70 -8.11
CA THR A 45 -22.60 2.57 -7.48
C THR A 45 -21.08 2.77 -7.45
N ALA A 46 -20.52 3.40 -8.48
CA ALA A 46 -19.11 3.72 -8.57
C ALA A 46 -18.67 4.73 -7.49
N THR A 47 -19.43 5.80 -7.26
CA THR A 47 -19.12 6.81 -6.24
C THR A 47 -19.23 6.22 -4.83
N ILE A 48 -20.30 5.47 -4.56
CA ILE A 48 -20.48 4.79 -3.26
C ILE A 48 -19.33 3.80 -3.00
N LEU A 49 -18.96 2.99 -3.99
CA LEU A 49 -17.87 2.02 -3.85
C LEU A 49 -16.53 2.71 -3.60
N LYS A 50 -16.20 3.77 -4.34
CA LYS A 50 -14.97 4.57 -4.13
C LYS A 50 -14.93 5.18 -2.73
N ALA A 51 -16.05 5.73 -2.26
CA ALA A 51 -16.16 6.28 -0.92
C ALA A 51 -15.97 5.20 0.16
N ALA A 52 -16.62 4.04 0.00
CA ALA A 52 -16.48 2.91 0.92
C ALA A 52 -15.03 2.40 0.98
N VAL A 53 -14.38 2.21 -0.18
CA VAL A 53 -12.97 1.80 -0.26
C VAL A 53 -12.07 2.83 0.42
N CYS A 54 -12.30 4.12 0.20
CA CYS A 54 -11.57 5.21 0.86
C CYS A 54 -11.66 5.12 2.40
N VAL A 55 -12.87 4.94 2.94
CA VAL A 55 -13.09 4.78 4.39
C VAL A 55 -12.40 3.53 4.93
N ILE A 56 -12.55 2.38 4.25
CA ILE A 56 -11.93 1.11 4.64
C ILE A 56 -10.41 1.24 4.69
N ARG A 57 -9.79 1.86 3.67
CA ARG A 57 -8.35 2.10 3.63
C ARG A 57 -7.89 2.90 4.83
N PHE A 58 -8.52 4.04 5.09
CA PHE A 58 -8.13 4.92 6.18
C PHE A 58 -8.25 4.21 7.54
N ALA A 59 -9.36 3.51 7.77
CA ALA A 59 -9.60 2.74 8.98
C ALA A 59 -8.57 1.61 9.17
N LEU A 60 -8.28 0.83 8.13
CA LEU A 60 -7.30 -0.25 8.18
C LEU A 60 -5.88 0.29 8.39
N THR A 61 -5.45 1.30 7.64
CA THR A 61 -4.12 1.91 7.78
C THR A 61 -3.93 2.44 9.19
N ALA A 62 -4.89 3.22 9.71
CA ALA A 62 -4.84 3.73 11.07
C ALA A 62 -4.81 2.60 12.10
N TYR A 63 -5.64 1.57 11.93
CA TYR A 63 -5.69 0.41 12.82
C TYR A 63 -4.33 -0.31 12.89
N ILE A 64 -3.69 -0.59 11.74
CA ILE A 64 -2.38 -1.27 11.72
C ILE A 64 -1.29 -0.40 12.33
N ILE A 65 -1.29 0.92 12.07
CA ILE A 65 -0.32 1.84 12.68
C ILE A 65 -0.48 1.86 14.21
N LEU A 66 -1.72 1.93 14.72
CA LEU A 66 -2.00 1.89 16.16
C LEU A 66 -1.61 0.55 16.79
N LEU A 67 -1.91 -0.57 16.12
CA LEU A 67 -1.54 -1.91 16.54
C LEU A 67 -0.02 -2.06 16.61
N SER A 68 0.67 -1.60 15.57
CA SER A 68 2.13 -1.61 15.46
C SER A 68 2.78 -0.81 16.58
N ARG A 69 2.28 0.40 16.88
CA ARG A 69 2.78 1.23 17.97
C ARG A 69 2.55 0.61 19.34
N SER A 70 1.35 0.10 19.59
CA SER A 70 0.89 -0.24 20.96
C SER A 70 1.22 -1.67 21.39
N PHE A 71 1.26 -2.62 20.46
CA PHE A 71 1.32 -4.05 20.79
C PHE A 71 2.49 -4.80 20.13
N VAL A 72 2.98 -4.34 18.98
CA VAL A 72 4.06 -5.02 18.26
C VAL A 72 5.42 -4.62 18.82
N LYS A 73 6.23 -5.60 19.22
CA LYS A 73 7.60 -5.38 19.71
C LYS A 73 8.52 -4.83 18.61
N PRO A 74 9.56 -4.04 18.95
CA PRO A 74 10.56 -3.57 17.98
C PRO A 74 11.17 -4.73 17.20
N SER A 75 11.02 -4.70 15.88
CA SER A 75 11.54 -5.72 14.95
C SER A 75 11.65 -5.14 13.54
N PRO A 76 12.51 -5.66 12.65
CA PRO A 76 12.61 -5.17 11.28
C PRO A 76 11.26 -5.15 10.55
N ILE A 77 10.40 -6.14 10.80
CA ILE A 77 9.04 -6.22 10.25
C ILE A 77 8.18 -5.03 10.73
N LYS A 78 8.24 -4.69 12.02
CA LYS A 78 7.54 -3.52 12.57
C LYS A 78 7.94 -2.24 11.82
N TYR A 79 9.24 -2.02 11.65
CA TYR A 79 9.76 -0.83 10.98
C TYR A 79 9.39 -0.80 9.51
N TYR A 80 9.50 -1.93 8.80
CA TYR A 80 9.04 -2.06 7.42
C TYR A 80 7.57 -1.66 7.28
N THR A 81 6.68 -2.26 8.09
CA THR A 81 5.25 -1.95 8.03
C THR A 81 4.96 -0.49 8.34
N LEU A 82 5.60 0.09 9.37
CA LEU A 82 5.38 1.49 9.74
C LEU A 82 5.86 2.45 8.65
N ASN A 83 7.03 2.20 8.05
CA ASN A 83 7.56 3.03 6.98
C ASN A 83 6.70 2.95 5.72
N LEU A 84 6.26 1.75 5.35
CA LEU A 84 5.38 1.57 4.20
C LEU A 84 4.03 2.26 4.43
N LEU A 85 3.39 2.00 5.58
CA LEU A 85 2.07 2.56 5.88
C LEU A 85 2.08 4.05 6.16
N SER A 86 3.19 4.65 6.62
CA SER A 86 3.27 6.10 6.77
C SER A 86 3.16 6.83 5.44
N VAL A 87 3.83 6.31 4.40
CA VAL A 87 3.74 6.88 3.05
C VAL A 87 2.37 6.60 2.44
N CYS A 88 1.82 5.39 2.65
CA CYS A 88 0.44 5.08 2.25
C CYS A 88 -0.56 6.03 2.92
N PHE A 89 -0.41 6.35 4.20
CA PHE A 89 -1.31 7.23 4.93
C PHE A 89 -1.32 8.66 4.34
N VAL A 90 -0.16 9.21 4.00
CA VAL A 90 -0.07 10.52 3.33
C VAL A 90 -0.78 10.48 1.98
N CYS A 91 -0.55 9.45 1.17
CA CYS A 91 -1.26 9.29 -0.10
C CYS A 91 -2.77 9.10 0.07
N ASP A 92 -3.20 8.36 1.09
CA ASP A 92 -4.62 8.16 1.41
C ASP A 92 -5.28 9.51 1.75
N ILE A 93 -4.58 10.42 2.45
CA ILE A 93 -5.07 11.80 2.68
C ILE A 93 -5.29 12.53 1.35
N PHE A 94 -4.30 12.52 0.45
CA PHE A 94 -4.43 13.18 -0.86
C PHE A 94 -5.55 12.59 -1.71
N LEU A 95 -5.69 11.27 -1.74
CA LEU A 95 -6.77 10.59 -2.46
C LEU A 95 -8.14 10.89 -1.84
N THR A 96 -8.24 10.94 -0.51
CA THR A 96 -9.47 11.32 0.20
C THR A 96 -9.85 12.76 -0.11
N ALA A 97 -8.89 13.69 -0.02
CA ALA A 97 -9.10 15.09 -0.38
C ALA A 97 -9.59 15.21 -1.83
N ARG A 98 -9.02 14.42 -2.75
CA ARG A 98 -9.48 14.36 -4.15
C ARG A 98 -10.93 13.88 -4.26
N GLN A 99 -11.32 12.83 -3.55
CA GLN A 99 -12.70 12.33 -3.58
C GLN A 99 -13.69 13.37 -3.01
N VAL A 100 -13.33 14.05 -1.93
CA VAL A 100 -14.14 15.15 -1.36
C VAL A 100 -14.27 16.31 -2.35
N LEU A 101 -13.18 16.68 -3.02
CA LEU A 101 -13.21 17.74 -4.03
C LEU A 101 -14.02 17.33 -5.27
N LEU A 102 -13.91 16.09 -5.73
CA LEU A 102 -14.75 15.54 -6.82
C LEU A 102 -16.23 15.60 -6.44
N PHE A 103 -16.56 15.22 -5.21
CA PHE A 103 -17.93 15.31 -4.70
C PHE A 103 -18.43 16.76 -4.67
N ALA A 104 -17.62 17.69 -4.15
CA ALA A 104 -17.94 19.12 -4.15
C ALA A 104 -18.07 19.68 -5.58
N TYR A 105 -17.26 19.17 -6.51
CA TYR A 105 -17.25 19.57 -7.91
C TYR A 105 -18.56 19.23 -8.63
N LEU A 106 -19.30 18.21 -8.20
CA LEU A 106 -20.63 17.90 -8.77
C LEU A 106 -21.62 19.06 -8.60
N TYR A 107 -21.45 19.89 -7.57
CA TYR A 107 -22.36 20.99 -7.23
C TYR A 107 -21.89 22.34 -7.74
N ARG A 108 -20.59 22.61 -7.68
CA ARG A 108 -20.02 23.90 -8.11
C ARG A 108 -18.54 23.77 -8.44
N ASN A 109 -18.05 24.67 -9.28
CA ASN A 109 -16.62 24.89 -9.46
C ASN A 109 -15.98 25.32 -8.13
N PHE A 110 -15.07 24.49 -7.62
CA PHE A 110 -14.27 24.82 -6.42
C PHE A 110 -12.93 25.47 -6.78
N PHE A 111 -12.38 25.14 -7.95
CA PHE A 111 -11.10 25.67 -8.41
C PHE A 111 -11.29 26.98 -9.16
N GLU A 112 -10.61 28.03 -8.71
CA GLU A 112 -10.63 29.35 -9.34
C GLU A 112 -10.00 29.34 -10.75
N SER A 113 -9.07 28.42 -11.01
CA SER A 113 -8.42 28.29 -12.31
C SER A 113 -8.07 26.84 -12.66
N ALA A 114 -8.02 26.56 -13.96
CA ALA A 114 -7.51 25.28 -14.48
C ALA A 114 -6.08 24.96 -13.99
N TYR A 115 -5.29 25.99 -13.68
CA TYR A 115 -3.94 25.82 -13.14
C TYR A 115 -3.96 25.22 -11.72
N THR A 116 -4.83 25.73 -10.84
CA THR A 116 -4.94 25.20 -9.45
C THR A 116 -5.40 23.74 -9.43
N LEU A 117 -6.36 23.38 -10.28
CA LEU A 117 -6.79 21.99 -10.46
C LEU A 117 -5.62 21.11 -10.96
N LYS A 118 -4.88 21.58 -11.96
CA LYS A 118 -3.72 20.86 -12.51
C LYS A 118 -2.63 20.65 -11.47
N LEU A 119 -2.35 21.64 -10.63
CA LEU A 119 -1.38 21.53 -9.53
C LEU A 119 -1.82 20.47 -8.51
N PHE A 120 -3.10 20.48 -8.13
CA PHE A 120 -3.67 19.49 -7.22
C PHE A 120 -3.58 18.06 -7.80
N ASN A 121 -3.99 17.86 -9.05
CA ASN A 121 -3.88 16.54 -9.71
C ASN A 121 -2.42 16.08 -9.79
N THR A 122 -1.48 17.00 -10.03
CA THR A 122 -0.06 16.68 -10.04
C THR A 122 0.43 16.25 -8.66
N ALA A 123 0.01 16.92 -7.58
CA ALA A 123 0.36 16.54 -6.22
C ALA A 123 -0.19 15.16 -5.84
N VAL A 124 -1.45 14.87 -6.19
CA VAL A 124 -2.06 13.55 -6.00
C VAL A 124 -1.31 12.48 -6.81
N GLY A 125 -0.98 12.79 -8.07
CA GLY A 125 -0.21 11.91 -8.95
C GLY A 125 1.19 11.62 -8.41
N TYR A 126 1.88 12.64 -7.87
CA TYR A 126 3.17 12.48 -7.20
C TYR A 126 3.06 11.58 -5.97
N ALA A 127 2.12 11.87 -5.05
CA ALA A 127 1.94 11.08 -3.84
C ALA A 127 1.61 9.60 -4.15
N SER A 128 0.72 9.36 -5.11
CA SER A 128 0.39 8.02 -5.60
C SER A 128 1.60 7.33 -6.20
N GLY A 129 2.34 8.02 -7.08
CA GLY A 129 3.57 7.51 -7.69
C GLY A 129 4.63 7.14 -6.66
N VAL A 130 4.81 7.96 -5.61
CA VAL A 130 5.74 7.69 -4.51
C VAL A 130 5.34 6.41 -3.78
N VAL A 131 4.08 6.25 -3.39
CA VAL A 131 3.61 4.99 -2.76
C VAL A 131 3.85 3.78 -3.66
N VAL A 132 3.57 3.91 -4.95
CA VAL A 132 3.76 2.85 -5.94
C VAL A 132 5.23 2.43 -6.03
N SER A 133 6.15 3.39 -6.11
CA SER A 133 7.59 3.14 -6.17
C SER A 133 8.12 2.57 -4.85
N GLU A 134 7.76 3.22 -3.73
CA GLU A 134 8.17 2.85 -2.37
C GLU A 134 7.82 1.41 -2.05
N TYR A 135 6.59 1.05 -2.33
CA TYR A 135 6.09 -0.29 -2.12
C TYR A 135 6.94 -1.34 -2.85
N ARG A 136 7.32 -1.10 -4.11
CA ARG A 136 8.09 -2.05 -4.91
C ARG A 136 9.54 -2.15 -4.44
N ILE A 137 10.18 -1.01 -4.20
CA ILE A 137 11.57 -0.96 -3.74
C ILE A 137 11.68 -1.60 -2.35
N MET A 138 10.78 -1.27 -1.42
CA MET A 138 10.79 -1.89 -0.10
C MET A 138 10.42 -3.37 -0.15
N SER A 139 9.46 -3.78 -0.99
CA SER A 139 9.13 -5.20 -1.16
C SER A 139 10.33 -5.98 -1.66
N LEU A 140 11.02 -5.50 -2.72
CA LEU A 140 12.24 -6.11 -3.23
C LEU A 140 13.31 -6.22 -2.13
N PHE A 141 13.56 -5.12 -1.41
CA PHE A 141 14.54 -5.10 -0.33
C PHE A 141 14.22 -6.15 0.75
N VAL A 142 12.97 -6.22 1.22
CA VAL A 142 12.62 -7.15 2.30
C VAL A 142 12.56 -8.60 1.81
N VAL A 143 12.04 -8.88 0.60
CA VAL A 143 12.08 -10.24 0.03
C VAL A 143 13.53 -10.70 -0.08
N PHE A 144 14.42 -9.85 -0.58
CA PHE A 144 15.85 -10.15 -0.68
C PHE A 144 16.50 -10.34 0.68
N ALA A 145 16.21 -9.48 1.65
CA ALA A 145 16.70 -9.58 3.01
C ALA A 145 16.26 -10.89 3.70
N VAL A 146 15.00 -11.29 3.53
CA VAL A 146 14.44 -12.53 4.10
C VAL A 146 15.00 -13.76 3.40
N TYR A 147 15.17 -13.70 2.07
CA TYR A 147 15.87 -14.73 1.31
C TYR A 147 17.31 -14.92 1.80
N LEU A 148 18.06 -13.83 1.97
CA LEU A 148 19.42 -13.89 2.50
C LEU A 148 19.46 -14.36 3.95
N LEU A 149 18.48 -14.02 4.77
CA LEU A 149 18.37 -14.54 6.14
C LEU A 149 18.20 -16.07 6.15
N PHE A 150 17.51 -16.61 5.15
CA PHE A 150 17.31 -18.04 4.99
C PHE A 150 18.59 -18.75 4.50
N VAL A 151 19.21 -18.24 3.44
CA VAL A 151 20.39 -18.86 2.80
C VAL A 151 21.68 -18.60 3.59
N ASN A 152 21.88 -17.37 4.07
CA ASN A 152 23.11 -16.88 4.70
C ASN A 152 22.82 -16.13 6.03
N PRO A 153 22.38 -16.83 7.08
CA PRO A 153 21.92 -16.22 8.34
C PRO A 153 23.01 -15.44 9.10
N ILE A 154 24.29 -15.86 9.01
CA ILE A 154 25.40 -15.22 9.72
C ILE A 154 25.64 -13.80 9.18
N ILE A 155 25.68 -13.65 7.86
CA ILE A 155 25.87 -12.34 7.21
C ILE A 155 24.68 -11.45 7.56
N MET A 156 23.46 -11.98 7.45
CA MET A 156 22.25 -11.19 7.65
C MET A 156 22.02 -10.80 9.13
N SER A 157 22.37 -11.66 10.08
CA SER A 157 22.30 -11.32 11.50
C SER A 157 23.26 -10.19 11.87
N ASN A 158 24.47 -10.18 11.29
CA ASN A 158 25.42 -9.07 11.43
C ASN A 158 24.87 -7.77 10.84
N PHE A 159 24.23 -7.84 9.68
CA PHE A 159 23.57 -6.69 9.05
C PHE A 159 22.45 -6.14 9.94
N PHE A 160 21.60 -7.00 10.52
CA PHE A 160 20.56 -6.56 11.45
C PHE A 160 21.12 -5.97 12.75
N ARG A 161 22.17 -6.58 13.30
CA ARG A 161 22.84 -6.14 14.54
C ARG A 161 23.48 -4.76 14.40
N ARG A 162 24.10 -4.47 13.26
CA ARG A 162 24.71 -3.16 12.99
C ARG A 162 23.69 -2.05 12.71
N GLY A 163 22.41 -2.39 12.53
CA GLY A 163 21.38 -1.40 12.25
C GLY A 163 21.42 -0.80 10.85
N THR A 164 22.25 -1.33 9.95
CA THR A 164 22.43 -0.84 8.56
C THR A 164 21.14 -0.89 7.74
N TRP A 165 20.23 -1.80 8.08
CA TRP A 165 18.88 -1.87 7.50
C TRP A 165 18.07 -0.57 7.65
N LYS A 166 18.33 0.24 8.68
CA LYS A 166 17.67 1.54 8.86
C LYS A 166 18.05 2.51 7.73
N SER A 167 19.34 2.58 7.41
CA SER A 167 19.85 3.38 6.30
C SER A 167 19.31 2.89 4.96
N CYS A 168 19.12 1.58 4.77
CA CYS A 168 18.48 1.03 3.58
C CYS A 168 17.03 1.48 3.42
N PHE A 169 16.25 1.58 4.51
CA PHE A 169 14.89 2.12 4.43
C PHE A 169 14.89 3.62 4.07
N ILE A 170 15.78 4.42 4.67
CA ILE A 170 15.91 5.84 4.31
C ILE A 170 16.29 5.99 2.84
N ALA A 171 17.27 5.20 2.37
CA ALA A 171 17.68 5.19 0.97
C ALA A 171 16.52 4.78 0.05
N SER A 172 15.70 3.80 0.45
CA SER A 172 14.51 3.39 -0.30
C SER A 172 13.53 4.55 -0.48
N HIS A 173 13.21 5.27 0.61
CA HIS A 173 12.35 6.48 0.55
C HIS A 173 12.88 7.55 -0.39
N VAL A 174 14.17 7.87 -0.27
CA VAL A 174 14.81 8.90 -1.10
C VAL A 174 14.79 8.47 -2.57
N ILE A 175 15.16 7.22 -2.87
CA ILE A 175 15.15 6.69 -4.24
C ILE A 175 13.74 6.76 -4.83
N SER A 176 12.71 6.35 -4.09
CA SER A 176 11.33 6.40 -4.57
C SER A 176 10.86 7.82 -4.87
N MET A 177 11.18 8.79 -4.00
CA MET A 177 10.83 10.19 -4.18
C MET A 177 11.54 10.80 -5.40
N VAL A 178 12.85 10.57 -5.52
CA VAL A 178 13.67 11.06 -6.63
C VAL A 178 13.20 10.44 -7.94
N PHE A 179 12.81 9.17 -7.93
CA PHE A 179 12.39 8.47 -9.14
C PHE A 179 11.07 9.01 -9.72
N VAL A 180 10.15 9.45 -8.87
CA VAL A 180 8.81 9.92 -9.27
C VAL A 180 8.80 11.43 -9.59
N LEU A 181 9.80 12.17 -9.08
CA LEU A 181 9.88 13.62 -9.21
C LEU A 181 9.94 14.11 -10.68
N PRO A 182 10.79 13.57 -11.57
CA PRO A 182 10.87 14.04 -12.96
C PRO A 182 9.53 13.98 -13.70
N ARG A 183 8.79 12.88 -13.52
CA ARG A 183 7.46 12.70 -14.12
C ARG A 183 6.48 13.77 -13.63
N SER A 184 6.52 14.07 -12.34
CA SER A 184 5.62 15.05 -11.73
C SER A 184 5.96 16.48 -12.16
N LEU A 185 7.26 16.81 -12.25
CA LEU A 185 7.73 18.10 -12.77
C LEU A 185 7.38 18.29 -14.25
N ALA A 186 7.46 17.23 -15.07
CA ALA A 186 7.11 17.30 -16.48
C ALA A 186 5.66 17.75 -16.72
N HIS A 187 4.73 17.37 -15.82
CA HIS A 187 3.34 17.84 -15.87
C HIS A 187 3.21 19.34 -15.59
N ILE A 188 4.04 19.91 -14.71
CA ILE A 188 3.97 21.33 -14.31
C ILE A 188 4.65 22.22 -15.36
N VAL A 189 5.86 21.87 -15.78
CA VAL A 189 6.80 22.77 -16.48
C VAL A 189 6.48 22.95 -17.99
N LYS A 190 5.35 22.44 -18.50
CA LYS A 190 5.04 22.43 -19.95
C LYS A 190 6.24 21.93 -20.78
N MET A 191 6.87 20.84 -20.32
CA MET A 191 7.98 20.23 -21.06
C MET A 191 7.54 19.81 -22.47
N SER A 192 8.50 19.75 -23.40
CA SER A 192 8.21 19.26 -24.75
C SER A 192 7.58 17.85 -24.69
N PRO A 193 6.65 17.53 -25.60
CA PRO A 193 5.97 16.23 -25.60
C PRO A 193 6.96 15.05 -25.72
N MET A 194 8.06 15.26 -26.44
CA MET A 194 9.16 14.28 -26.54
C MET A 194 9.80 14.00 -25.18
N LEU A 195 10.19 15.04 -24.44
CA LEU A 195 10.84 14.88 -23.13
C LEU A 195 9.90 14.23 -22.11
N ASN A 196 8.62 14.64 -22.09
CA ASN A 196 7.61 14.03 -21.22
C ASN A 196 7.44 12.53 -21.50
N SER A 197 7.47 12.14 -22.79
CA SER A 197 7.38 10.73 -23.19
C SER A 197 8.61 9.94 -22.72
N VAL A 198 9.82 10.47 -22.93
CA VAL A 198 11.07 9.83 -22.48
C VAL A 198 11.05 9.62 -20.97
N ILE A 199 10.68 10.65 -20.20
CA ILE A 199 10.55 10.54 -18.74
C ILE A 199 9.53 9.46 -18.35
N GLY A 200 8.38 9.42 -19.03
CA GLY A 200 7.37 8.38 -18.83
C GLY A 200 7.91 6.98 -19.08
N TYR A 201 8.57 6.75 -20.22
CA TYR A 201 9.15 5.45 -20.58
C TYR A 201 10.21 4.99 -19.59
N VAL A 202 11.14 5.86 -19.20
CA VAL A 202 12.15 5.55 -18.18
C VAL A 202 11.48 5.16 -16.87
N GLY A 203 10.46 5.91 -16.46
CA GLY A 203 9.62 5.61 -15.29
C GLY A 203 9.05 4.19 -15.29
N TYR A 204 8.33 3.83 -16.36
CA TYR A 204 7.71 2.51 -16.49
C TYR A 204 8.75 1.38 -16.64
N ALA A 205 9.84 1.61 -17.37
CA ALA A 205 10.90 0.63 -17.57
C ALA A 205 11.59 0.25 -16.24
N THR A 206 11.92 1.23 -15.40
CA THR A 206 12.52 0.91 -14.09
C THR A 206 11.53 0.19 -13.18
N LEU A 207 10.25 0.62 -13.14
CA LEU A 207 9.23 -0.06 -12.36
C LEU A 207 9.04 -1.52 -12.82
N PHE A 208 9.11 -1.77 -14.12
CA PHE A 208 9.09 -3.10 -14.71
C PHE A 208 10.31 -3.93 -14.29
N ILE A 209 11.53 -3.37 -14.37
CA ILE A 209 12.76 -4.05 -13.94
C ILE A 209 12.69 -4.42 -12.45
N VAL A 210 12.26 -3.49 -11.58
CA VAL A 210 12.10 -3.76 -10.14
C VAL A 210 11.07 -4.87 -9.90
N ALA A 211 9.96 -4.87 -10.64
CA ALA A 211 8.96 -5.94 -10.54
C ALA A 211 9.51 -7.30 -10.99
N LEU A 212 10.26 -7.36 -12.09
CA LEU A 212 10.93 -8.58 -12.54
C LEU A 212 11.93 -9.11 -11.51
N LEU A 213 12.77 -8.23 -10.96
CA LEU A 213 13.72 -8.60 -9.89
C LEU A 213 12.98 -9.13 -8.67
N THR A 214 11.88 -8.48 -8.26
CA THR A 214 11.06 -8.92 -7.13
C THR A 214 10.49 -10.31 -7.39
N PHE A 215 9.97 -10.56 -8.59
CA PHE A 215 9.46 -11.86 -8.99
C PHE A 215 10.55 -12.93 -9.00
N ALA A 216 11.74 -12.61 -9.53
CA ALA A 216 12.88 -13.51 -9.56
C ALA A 216 13.34 -13.92 -8.15
N VAL A 217 13.52 -12.95 -7.24
CA VAL A 217 13.93 -13.23 -5.85
C VAL A 217 12.83 -13.99 -5.10
N THR A 218 11.56 -13.67 -5.33
CA THR A 218 10.44 -14.43 -4.75
C THR A 218 10.46 -15.89 -5.23
N SER A 219 10.74 -16.11 -6.52
CA SER A 219 10.84 -17.46 -7.11
C SER A 219 12.03 -18.24 -6.52
N LEU A 220 13.20 -17.59 -6.41
CA LEU A 220 14.38 -18.17 -5.75
C LEU A 220 14.09 -18.54 -4.29
N SER A 221 13.33 -17.69 -3.58
CA SER A 221 12.90 -17.94 -2.21
C SER A 221 12.03 -19.18 -2.09
N VAL A 222 11.08 -19.37 -3.02
CA VAL A 222 10.24 -20.57 -3.08
C VAL A 222 11.09 -21.81 -3.39
N ILE A 223 11.99 -21.74 -4.37
CA ILE A 223 12.89 -22.86 -4.72
C ILE A 223 13.77 -23.25 -3.53
N ALA A 224 14.34 -22.27 -2.82
CA ALA A 224 15.15 -22.49 -1.63
C ALA A 224 14.35 -23.18 -0.52
N LEU A 225 13.09 -22.77 -0.31
CA LEU A 225 12.18 -23.40 0.64
C LEU A 225 11.88 -24.85 0.26
N LEU A 226 11.58 -25.13 -1.02
CA LEU A 226 11.30 -26.47 -1.53
C LEU A 226 12.51 -27.39 -1.40
N ARG A 227 13.72 -26.91 -1.69
CA ARG A 227 14.97 -27.68 -1.52
C ARG A 227 15.19 -28.04 -0.04
N SER A 228 14.99 -27.08 0.86
CA SER A 228 15.15 -27.29 2.30
C SER A 228 14.08 -28.20 2.92
N ALA A 229 12.94 -28.39 2.25
CA ALA A 229 11.94 -29.38 2.66
C ALA A 229 12.38 -30.82 2.35
N ARG A 230 13.32 -31.01 1.42
CA ARG A 230 13.78 -32.33 0.97
C ARG A 230 14.98 -32.85 1.79
N THR A 231 15.69 -31.96 2.47
CA THR A 231 16.86 -32.28 3.28
C THR A 231 16.46 -32.52 4.74
N ASN A 232 16.73 -33.72 5.27
CA ASN A 232 16.59 -34.05 6.69
C ASN A 232 17.81 -33.50 7.44
N ASP A 233 17.77 -32.21 7.80
CA ASP A 233 18.89 -31.54 8.46
C ASP A 233 18.80 -31.64 9.99
N ILE A 234 19.96 -31.76 10.64
CA ILE A 234 20.12 -32.11 12.08
C ILE A 234 19.79 -30.92 13.02
N ASP A 235 19.83 -29.68 12.53
CA ASP A 235 19.53 -28.46 13.30
C ASP A 235 18.08 -27.97 13.07
N GLU A 236 17.13 -28.78 13.55
CA GLU A 236 15.72 -28.69 13.17
C GLU A 236 15.04 -27.40 13.67
N GLU A 237 15.37 -26.90 14.86
CA GLU A 237 14.63 -25.80 15.50
C GLU A 237 14.95 -24.42 14.90
N ALA A 238 16.25 -24.11 14.74
CA ALA A 238 16.69 -22.85 14.16
C ALA A 238 16.28 -22.75 12.68
N LEU A 239 16.34 -23.88 11.95
CA LEU A 239 15.88 -23.94 10.57
C LEU A 239 14.35 -23.79 10.48
N ARG A 240 13.59 -24.44 11.36
CA ARG A 240 12.12 -24.33 11.41
C ARG A 240 11.67 -22.90 11.64
N SER A 241 12.30 -22.18 12.58
CA SER A 241 12.00 -20.76 12.83
C SER A 241 12.23 -19.90 11.60
N ARG A 242 13.33 -20.11 10.87
CA ARG A 242 13.63 -19.42 9.61
C ARG A 242 12.64 -19.74 8.49
N LYS A 243 12.25 -21.02 8.34
CA LYS A 243 11.22 -21.47 7.39
C LYS A 243 9.89 -20.75 7.63
N ILE A 244 9.45 -20.66 8.89
CA ILE A 244 8.19 -19.99 9.25
C ILE A 244 8.23 -18.50 8.88
N ILE A 245 9.35 -17.82 9.13
CA ILE A 245 9.53 -16.40 8.75
C ILE A 245 9.46 -16.24 7.23
N LEU A 246 10.18 -17.09 6.48
CA LEU A 246 10.18 -17.06 5.02
C LEU A 246 8.78 -17.29 4.45
N VAL A 247 8.08 -18.33 4.91
CA VAL A 247 6.71 -18.64 4.47
C VAL A 247 5.75 -17.50 4.78
N SER A 248 5.81 -16.95 6.00
CA SER A 248 5.00 -15.79 6.39
C SER A 248 5.25 -14.61 5.45
N PHE A 249 6.50 -14.36 5.09
CA PHE A 249 6.84 -13.27 4.18
C PHE A 249 6.41 -13.53 2.74
N LEU A 250 6.49 -14.77 2.26
CA LEU A 250 6.00 -15.15 0.94
C LEU A 250 4.47 -14.98 0.83
N ILE A 251 3.71 -15.42 1.84
CA ILE A 251 2.25 -15.21 1.90
C ILE A 251 1.92 -13.72 1.86
N TYR A 252 2.72 -12.89 2.52
CA TYR A 252 2.58 -11.43 2.47
C TYR A 252 2.85 -10.86 1.07
N CYS A 253 3.96 -11.26 0.44
CA CYS A 253 4.42 -10.68 -0.82
C CYS A 253 3.69 -11.19 -2.07
N ILE A 254 3.10 -12.39 -2.07
CA ILE A 254 2.47 -12.95 -3.28
C ILE A 254 1.29 -12.10 -3.79
N PRO A 255 0.23 -11.82 -2.99
CA PRO A 255 -0.91 -11.01 -3.47
C PRO A 255 -0.45 -9.66 -3.99
N LEU A 256 0.54 -9.13 -3.29
CA LEU A 256 1.22 -7.88 -3.47
C LEU A 256 2.03 -7.83 -4.80
N ASN A 257 2.73 -8.89 -5.15
CA ASN A 257 3.40 -9.04 -6.44
C ASN A 257 2.40 -9.26 -7.59
N VAL A 258 1.29 -9.95 -7.35
CA VAL A 258 0.21 -10.11 -8.35
C VAL A 258 -0.38 -8.75 -8.74
N LEU A 259 -0.54 -7.83 -7.78
CA LEU A 259 -0.97 -6.45 -8.07
C LEU A 259 0.01 -5.65 -8.95
N ASN A 260 1.26 -6.11 -9.12
CA ASN A 260 2.22 -5.46 -10.02
C ASN A 260 2.07 -5.91 -11.48
N VAL A 261 1.32 -7.00 -11.76
CA VAL A 261 1.21 -7.58 -13.10
C VAL A 261 0.71 -6.56 -14.14
N PRO A 262 -0.33 -5.74 -13.90
CA PRO A 262 -0.78 -4.77 -14.91
C PRO A 262 0.27 -3.71 -15.24
N VAL A 263 1.10 -3.33 -14.28
CA VAL A 263 2.22 -2.42 -14.55
C VAL A 263 3.30 -3.10 -15.39
N CYS A 264 3.54 -4.40 -15.19
CA CYS A 264 4.42 -5.15 -16.06
C CYS A 264 3.89 -5.25 -17.49
N VAL A 265 2.59 -5.50 -17.64
CA VAL A 265 1.92 -5.50 -18.96
C VAL A 265 2.02 -4.12 -19.60
N ASN A 266 1.76 -3.05 -18.86
CA ASN A 266 1.89 -1.67 -19.36
C ASN A 266 3.32 -1.35 -19.79
N GLY A 267 4.32 -1.72 -18.99
CA GLY A 267 5.73 -1.53 -19.33
C GLY A 267 6.15 -2.31 -20.58
N LEU A 268 5.68 -3.56 -20.72
CA LEU A 268 5.95 -4.38 -21.89
C LEU A 268 5.26 -3.83 -23.15
N LEU A 269 3.98 -3.44 -23.06
CA LEU A 269 3.25 -2.80 -24.15
C LEU A 269 3.90 -1.48 -24.56
N ALA A 270 4.41 -0.71 -23.60
CA ALA A 270 5.16 0.52 -23.85
C ALA A 270 6.45 0.25 -24.64
N PHE A 271 7.19 -0.76 -24.22
CA PHE A 271 8.41 -1.18 -24.90
C PHE A 271 8.13 -1.68 -26.32
N ILE A 272 7.13 -2.54 -26.50
CA ILE A 272 6.72 -3.05 -27.83
C ILE A 272 6.30 -1.89 -28.73
N SER A 273 5.52 -0.95 -28.21
CA SER A 273 5.06 0.23 -28.98
C SER A 273 6.21 1.12 -29.43
N ALA A 274 7.28 1.22 -28.62
CA ALA A 274 8.47 1.99 -28.96
C ALA A 274 9.31 1.32 -30.06
N ILE A 275 9.38 -0.02 -30.08
CA ILE A 275 10.17 -0.78 -31.07
C ILE A 275 9.40 -1.02 -32.36
N PHE A 276 8.09 -1.26 -32.27
CA PHE A 276 7.22 -1.63 -33.39
C PHE A 276 6.07 -0.63 -33.55
N PRO A 277 6.30 0.53 -34.19
CA PRO A 277 5.27 1.56 -34.38
C PRO A 277 4.01 1.06 -35.09
N SER A 278 4.12 0.05 -35.94
CA SER A 278 2.99 -0.58 -36.64
C SER A 278 2.00 -1.29 -35.70
N MET A 279 2.45 -1.71 -34.51
CA MET A 279 1.64 -2.43 -33.52
C MET A 279 0.96 -1.52 -32.51
N VAL A 280 1.14 -0.20 -32.60
CA VAL A 280 0.66 0.77 -31.61
C VAL A 280 -0.86 0.74 -31.46
N ASN A 281 -1.61 0.53 -32.55
CA ASN A 281 -3.08 0.43 -32.46
C ASN A 281 -3.52 -0.77 -31.61
N CYS A 282 -2.88 -1.92 -31.79
CA CYS A 282 -3.13 -3.12 -30.97
C CYS A 282 -2.73 -2.88 -29.51
N ALA A 283 -1.55 -2.29 -29.28
CA ALA A 283 -1.09 -1.96 -27.93
C ALA A 283 -2.04 -0.97 -27.23
N ASN A 284 -2.54 0.04 -27.93
CA ASN A 284 -3.47 1.03 -27.40
C ASN A 284 -4.83 0.44 -27.00
N MET A 285 -5.32 -0.59 -27.71
CA MET A 285 -6.54 -1.31 -27.33
C MET A 285 -6.38 -2.02 -25.98
N HIS A 286 -5.20 -2.55 -25.69
CA HIS A 286 -4.91 -3.20 -24.41
C HIS A 286 -4.47 -2.24 -23.30
N LEU A 287 -3.93 -1.07 -23.65
CA LEU A 287 -3.46 -0.10 -22.68
C LEU A 287 -4.61 0.48 -21.85
N SER A 288 -5.76 0.80 -22.46
CA SER A 288 -6.91 1.39 -21.76
C SER A 288 -7.44 0.53 -20.59
N PRO A 289 -7.82 -0.75 -20.79
CA PRO A 289 -8.29 -1.59 -19.69
C PRO A 289 -7.19 -1.84 -18.65
N SER A 290 -5.92 -1.90 -19.07
CA SER A 290 -4.80 -2.05 -18.14
C SER A 290 -4.56 -0.81 -17.28
N CYS A 291 -4.77 0.40 -17.83
CA CYS A 291 -4.78 1.64 -17.06
C CYS A 291 -5.91 1.68 -16.02
N GLU A 292 -7.12 1.25 -16.39
CA GLU A 292 -8.25 1.18 -15.47
C GLU A 292 -7.98 0.20 -14.34
N ALA A 293 -7.46 -0.99 -14.68
CA ALA A 293 -7.01 -1.97 -13.71
C ALA A 293 -5.93 -1.39 -12.78
N GLU A 294 -4.96 -0.64 -13.29
CA GLU A 294 -3.93 0.03 -12.48
C GLU A 294 -4.55 1.01 -11.47
N ASN A 295 -5.55 1.78 -11.88
CA ASN A 295 -6.24 2.71 -10.98
C ASN A 295 -7.00 1.99 -9.87
N VAL A 296 -7.75 0.93 -10.21
CA VAL A 296 -8.43 0.08 -9.20
C VAL A 296 -7.41 -0.55 -8.26
N ILE A 297 -6.28 -1.01 -8.79
CA ILE A 297 -5.20 -1.60 -7.99
C ILE A 297 -4.57 -0.57 -7.05
N ILE A 298 -4.34 0.66 -7.51
CA ILE A 298 -3.83 1.74 -6.65
C ILE A 298 -4.79 1.96 -5.47
N GLU A 299 -6.09 1.88 -5.71
CA GLU A 299 -7.08 2.02 -4.64
C GLU A 299 -7.10 0.82 -3.68
N LEU A 300 -7.05 -0.41 -4.20
CA LEU A 300 -7.12 -1.62 -3.38
C LEU A 300 -5.79 -1.99 -2.70
N ARG A 301 -4.66 -1.46 -3.18
CA ARG A 301 -3.33 -1.87 -2.71
C ARG A 301 -3.17 -1.71 -1.21
N THR A 302 -3.54 -0.57 -0.64
CA THR A 302 -3.39 -0.33 0.81
C THR A 302 -4.24 -1.32 1.62
N VAL A 303 -5.44 -1.67 1.14
CA VAL A 303 -6.30 -2.69 1.75
C VAL A 303 -5.60 -4.04 1.73
N VAL A 304 -5.08 -4.46 0.56
CA VAL A 304 -4.36 -5.73 0.42
C VAL A 304 -3.11 -5.76 1.30
N ILE A 305 -2.33 -4.68 1.37
CA ILE A 305 -1.17 -4.57 2.28
C ILE A 305 -1.62 -4.78 3.74
N CYS A 306 -2.69 -4.12 4.19
CA CYS A 306 -3.17 -4.23 5.56
C CYS A 306 -3.69 -5.65 5.87
N LEU A 307 -4.48 -6.23 4.98
CA LEU A 307 -5.01 -7.59 5.14
C LEU A 307 -3.88 -8.63 5.13
N SER A 308 -2.96 -8.54 4.17
CA SER A 308 -1.77 -9.39 4.13
C SER A 308 -0.91 -9.23 5.39
N THR A 309 -0.78 -8.02 5.93
CA THR A 309 -0.06 -7.80 7.20
C THR A 309 -0.72 -8.56 8.35
N LEU A 310 -2.04 -8.47 8.48
CA LEU A 310 -2.79 -9.16 9.53
C LEU A 310 -2.73 -10.69 9.37
N VAL A 311 -2.91 -11.19 8.15
CA VAL A 311 -2.94 -12.63 7.88
C VAL A 311 -1.55 -13.24 7.99
N ALA A 312 -0.54 -12.62 7.39
CA ALA A 312 0.76 -13.24 7.18
C ALA A 312 1.74 -12.98 8.32
N MET A 313 1.71 -11.81 8.98
CA MET A 313 2.72 -11.45 9.98
C MET A 313 2.33 -11.90 11.39
N LYS A 314 3.09 -12.85 11.94
CA LYS A 314 2.90 -13.39 13.30
C LYS A 314 2.77 -12.31 14.39
N PRO A 315 3.66 -11.28 14.46
CA PRO A 315 3.56 -10.26 15.51
C PRO A 315 2.25 -9.47 15.47
N TYR A 316 1.67 -9.29 14.28
CA TYR A 316 0.40 -8.59 14.11
C TYR A 316 -0.79 -9.48 14.48
N ARG A 317 -0.78 -10.77 14.12
CA ARG A 317 -1.79 -11.73 14.60
C ARG A 317 -1.84 -11.79 16.12
N GLU A 318 -0.68 -11.90 16.76
CA GLU A 318 -0.57 -11.93 18.22
C GLU A 318 -1.08 -10.63 18.85
N ALA A 319 -0.75 -9.48 18.24
CA ALA A 319 -1.26 -8.19 18.68
C ALA A 319 -2.79 -8.10 18.60
N VAL A 320 -3.40 -8.55 17.49
CA VAL A 320 -4.87 -8.61 17.36
C VAL A 320 -5.47 -9.50 18.45
N LEU A 321 -4.94 -10.72 18.63
CA LEU A 321 -5.40 -11.64 19.67
C LEU A 321 -5.31 -11.01 21.07
N GLN A 322 -4.21 -10.31 21.38
CA GLN A 322 -4.04 -9.59 22.64
C GLN A 322 -5.10 -8.49 22.82
N THR A 323 -5.44 -7.73 21.78
CA THR A 323 -6.49 -6.70 21.87
C THR A 323 -7.87 -7.30 22.17
N VAL A 324 -8.21 -8.43 21.53
CA VAL A 324 -9.48 -9.12 21.72
C VAL A 324 -9.55 -9.80 23.09
N CYS A 325 -8.50 -10.51 23.50
CA CYS A 325 -8.45 -11.24 24.77
C CYS A 325 -8.39 -10.30 25.98
N ARG A 326 -7.61 -9.21 25.94
CA ARG A 326 -7.60 -8.19 27.03
C ARG A 326 -8.97 -7.55 27.19
N ARG A 327 -9.70 -7.34 26.09
CA ARG A 327 -11.07 -6.81 26.14
C ARG A 327 -12.00 -7.79 26.86
N LYS A 328 -11.93 -9.09 26.55
CA LYS A 328 -12.70 -10.14 27.26
C LYS A 328 -12.37 -10.18 28.75
N GLN A 329 -11.09 -10.14 29.12
CA GLN A 329 -10.67 -10.11 30.53
C GLN A 329 -11.18 -8.87 31.27
N ARG A 330 -11.08 -7.68 30.68
CA ARG A 330 -11.59 -6.43 31.29
C ARG A 330 -13.12 -6.43 31.44
N LEU A 331 -13.85 -6.98 30.46
CA LEU A 331 -15.30 -7.13 30.54
C LEU A 331 -15.69 -8.09 31.65
N PHE A 332 -15.00 -9.23 31.77
CA PHE A 332 -15.23 -10.22 32.83
C PHE A 332 -14.99 -9.64 34.23
N VAL A 333 -13.89 -8.90 34.44
CA VAL A 333 -13.60 -8.23 35.72
C VAL A 333 -14.68 -7.19 36.05
N ARG A 334 -15.17 -6.43 35.06
CA ARG A 334 -16.25 -5.46 35.28
C ARG A 334 -17.59 -6.12 35.65
N THR A 335 -17.93 -7.24 35.04
CA THR A 335 -19.16 -7.99 35.42
C THR A 335 -19.06 -8.56 36.83
N LEU A 336 -17.87 -8.99 37.26
CA LEU A 336 -17.65 -9.44 38.64
C LEU A 336 -17.71 -8.30 39.66
N SER A 337 -17.23 -7.10 39.31
CA SER A 337 -17.25 -5.94 40.21
C SER A 337 -18.63 -5.26 40.33
N VAL A 338 -19.58 -5.57 39.46
CA VAL A 338 -20.95 -5.00 39.46
C VAL A 338 -21.97 -5.97 40.09
N SER A 339 -21.55 -7.17 40.52
CA SER A 339 -22.39 -7.98 41.40
C SER A 339 -22.59 -7.18 42.70
N PRO A 340 -23.80 -6.70 43.01
CA PRO A 340 -24.03 -6.03 44.27
C PRO A 340 -23.80 -7.08 45.33
N SER A 341 -22.75 -6.88 46.11
CA SER A 341 -22.68 -7.41 47.46
C SER A 341 -23.99 -7.04 48.14
N GLY A 342 -24.95 -7.97 48.09
CA GLY A 342 -26.03 -8.05 49.03
C GLY A 342 -25.37 -8.08 50.38
N LYS A 343 -25.44 -6.94 51.06
CA LYS A 343 -25.21 -6.73 52.49
C LYS A 343 -25.33 -8.06 53.25
N LYS A 344 -24.20 -8.61 53.68
CA LYS A 344 -24.17 -9.33 54.95
C LYS A 344 -23.33 -8.52 55.90
N ALA A 345 -24.05 -7.73 56.70
CA ALA A 345 -23.66 -7.49 58.06
C ALA A 345 -23.44 -8.86 58.71
N PHE A 346 -22.21 -9.18 59.04
CA PHE A 346 -21.93 -10.02 60.19
C PHE A 346 -20.56 -9.63 60.71
N ASP A 347 -20.60 -8.70 61.66
CA ASP A 347 -19.55 -8.50 62.63
C ASP A 347 -19.19 -9.85 63.24
N THR A 348 -17.93 -10.25 63.14
CA THR A 348 -17.36 -11.14 64.14
C THR A 348 -15.89 -10.79 64.28
N ALA A 349 -15.65 -9.93 65.25
CA ALA A 349 -14.36 -9.68 65.87
C ALA A 349 -13.70 -11.00 66.27
N THR A 350 -12.42 -11.16 65.97
CA THR A 350 -11.47 -11.99 66.73
C THR A 350 -10.04 -11.76 66.22
N PRO A 351 -9.00 -12.06 67.00
CA PRO A 351 -8.16 -11.02 67.60
C PRO A 351 -6.70 -11.04 67.12
N ARG A 352 -5.98 -9.97 67.46
CA ARG A 352 -4.52 -9.87 67.38
C ARG A 352 -3.85 -10.98 68.19
N PRO A 353 -2.86 -11.69 67.63
CA PRO A 353 -1.80 -12.30 68.42
C PRO A 353 -0.68 -11.27 68.64
N THR A 354 -0.52 -10.88 69.89
CA THR A 354 0.70 -10.32 70.46
C THR A 354 1.74 -11.41 70.65
N THR A 355 2.99 -11.04 70.32
CA THR A 355 4.28 -11.43 70.93
C THR A 355 4.62 -12.92 71.06
N ASP A 356 5.83 -13.31 70.61
CA ASP A 356 6.94 -13.53 71.55
C ASP A 356 8.27 -13.79 70.80
N ASP A 357 9.31 -13.35 71.50
CA ASP A 357 10.76 -13.47 71.35
C ASP A 357 11.31 -14.77 70.73
N ALA A 358 12.46 -14.67 70.03
CA ALA A 358 13.74 -15.22 70.51
C ALA A 358 14.84 -15.23 69.42
N SER A 359 16.03 -14.76 69.85
CA SER A 359 17.41 -15.04 69.38
C SER A 359 17.83 -14.67 67.96
#